data_AF-A0A4R9LL71-F1
#
_entry.id   AF-A0A4R9LL71-F1
#
_cell.length_a   1.000
_cell.length_b   1.000
_cell.length_c   1.000
_cell.angle_alpha   90.00
_cell.angle_beta   90.00
_cell.angle_gamma   90.00
#
_symmetry.space_group_name_H-M   'P 1'
#
loop_
_entity.id
_entity.type
_entity.pdbx_description
1 polymer ?
#
loop_
_entity_poly.entity_id
_entity_poly.type
_entity_poly.pdbx_seq_one_letter_code
_entity_poly.pdbx_strand_id
1 'polypeptide(L)'
;MTPIKAALSICYLCTVFYCLTLSSSGMAERKALEKEFTKVAEEVERLAIENQVLEEKEKRLQNDSYALEKEARKYYLLSENAHVIKFEETKLAKDEVVSKTAKLANINSNLSLKEPPLFLLRFFYLSFSVFLCLGVYWKLKSLPPQSKGKRLN
;
A
#
# COMPACT_ATOMS: atom_id res chain seq x y z
N MET A 1 -24.76 11.75 43.47
CA MET A 1 -23.49 11.89 42.72
C MET A 1 -23.25 13.36 42.44
N THR A 2 -22.06 13.89 42.71
CA THR A 2 -21.75 15.29 42.38
C THR A 2 -21.64 15.45 40.86
N PRO A 3 -22.08 16.57 40.28
CA PRO A 3 -22.10 16.76 38.81
C PRO A 3 -20.70 16.65 38.19
N ILE A 4 -19.67 16.97 38.97
CA ILE A 4 -18.25 16.86 38.59
C ILE A 4 -17.85 15.40 38.36
N LYS A 5 -18.30 14.46 39.22
CA LYS A 5 -18.00 13.03 39.06
C LYS A 5 -18.68 12.46 37.81
N ALA A 6 -19.90 12.90 37.50
CA ALA A 6 -20.60 12.50 36.29
C ALA A 6 -19.90 13.01 35.02
N ALA A 7 -19.48 14.29 35.01
CA ALA A 7 -18.73 14.87 33.90
C ALA A 7 -17.40 14.14 33.64
N LEU A 8 -16.63 13.84 34.68
CA LEU A 8 -15.37 13.10 34.56
C LEU A 8 -15.58 11.67 34.03
N SER A 9 -16.62 10.96 34.47
CA SER A 9 -16.92 9.62 33.95
C SER A 9 -17.31 9.64 32.47
N ILE A 10 -18.04 10.67 32.03
CA ILE A 10 -18.43 10.82 30.62
C ILE A 10 -17.21 11.14 29.76
N CYS A 11 -16.35 12.06 30.21
CA CYS A 11 -15.09 12.36 29.51
C CYS A 11 -14.21 11.11 29.39
N TYR A 12 -14.11 10.31 30.46
CA TYR A 12 -13.34 9.07 30.45
C TYR A 12 -13.92 8.03 29.48
N LEU A 13 -15.24 7.86 29.44
CA LEU A 13 -15.87 6.95 28.47
C LEU A 13 -15.68 7.44 27.04
N CYS A 14 -15.73 8.75 26.81
CA CYS A 14 -15.46 9.32 25.49
C CYS A 14 -14.00 9.12 25.04
N THR A 15 -13.02 9.31 25.92
CA THR A 15 -11.61 9.09 25.55
C THR A 15 -11.32 7.62 25.27
N VAL A 16 -11.86 6.69 26.06
CA VAL A 16 -11.71 5.25 25.83
C VAL A 16 -12.35 4.85 24.49
N PHE A 17 -13.57 5.32 24.22
CA PHE A 17 -14.24 5.04 22.96
C PHE A 17 -13.50 5.63 21.74
N TYR A 18 -12.95 6.84 21.89
CA TYR A 18 -12.10 7.46 20.87
C TYR A 18 -10.83 6.63 20.60
N CYS A 19 -10.14 6.16 21.65
CA CYS A 19 -8.98 5.30 21.50
C CYS A 19 -9.31 3.97 20.80
N LEU A 20 -10.45 3.36 21.12
CA LEU A 20 -10.88 2.10 20.49
C LEU A 20 -11.22 2.28 19.01
N THR A 21 -11.96 3.35 18.66
CA THR A 21 -12.31 3.66 17.26
C THR A 21 -11.10 4.06 16.42
N LEU A 22 -10.15 4.78 17.02
CA LEU A 22 -8.88 5.10 16.36
C LEU A 22 -8.04 3.83 16.13
N SER A 23 -7.98 2.94 17.12
CA SER A 23 -7.23 1.68 17.03
C SER A 23 -7.78 0.73 15.98
N SER A 24 -9.11 0.57 15.90
CA SER A 24 -9.73 -0.27 14.88
C SER A 24 -9.46 0.24 13.46
N SER A 25 -9.43 1.56 13.28
CA SER A 25 -9.10 2.17 11.98
C SER A 25 -7.65 1.92 11.54
N GLY A 26 -6.69 2.04 12.45
CA GLY A 26 -5.28 1.75 12.16
C GLY A 26 -5.04 0.26 11.85
N MET A 27 -5.80 -0.64 12.46
CA MET A 27 -5.71 -2.07 12.17
C MET A 27 -6.26 -2.44 10.79
N ALA A 28 -7.32 -1.76 10.31
CA ALA A 28 -7.88 -2.01 8.99
C ALA A 28 -6.90 -1.59 7.87
N GLU A 29 -6.32 -0.39 7.99
CA GLU A 29 -5.32 0.11 7.04
C GLU A 29 -4.06 -0.78 7.04
N ARG A 30 -3.59 -1.21 8.22
CA ARG A 30 -2.46 -2.15 8.32
C ARG A 30 -2.74 -3.48 7.62
N LYS A 31 -3.94 -4.05 7.79
CA LYS A 31 -4.32 -5.30 7.10
C LYS A 31 -4.40 -5.13 5.59
N ALA A 32 -4.83 -3.97 5.10
CA ALA A 32 -4.83 -3.69 3.67
C ALA A 32 -3.40 -3.62 3.12
N LEU A 33 -2.52 -2.87 3.79
CA LEU A 33 -1.11 -2.78 3.42
C LEU A 33 -0.41 -4.14 3.49
N GLU A 34 -0.69 -4.95 4.51
CA GLU A 34 -0.09 -6.27 4.67
C GLU A 34 -0.45 -7.20 3.50
N LYS A 35 -1.70 -7.16 3.03
CA LYS A 35 -2.13 -7.92 1.84
C LYS A 35 -1.45 -7.45 0.55
N GLU A 36 -1.21 -6.15 0.41
CA GLU A 36 -0.48 -5.63 -0.75
C GLU A 36 0.99 -6.04 -0.68
N PHE A 37 1.60 -5.97 0.50
CA PHE A 37 2.97 -6.40 0.73
C PHE A 37 3.16 -7.89 0.42
N THR A 38 2.25 -8.77 0.86
CA THR A 38 2.35 -10.21 0.58
C THR A 38 2.27 -10.49 -0.91
N LYS A 39 1.37 -9.82 -1.64
CA LYS A 39 1.27 -9.98 -3.11
C LYS A 39 2.55 -9.56 -3.82
N VAL A 40 3.09 -8.40 -3.45
CA VAL A 40 4.35 -7.92 -4.05
C VAL A 40 5.50 -8.85 -3.70
N ALA A 41 5.55 -9.38 -2.48
CA ALA A 41 6.57 -10.35 -2.09
C ALA A 41 6.50 -11.64 -2.92
N GLU A 42 5.29 -12.18 -3.15
CA GLU A 42 5.07 -13.35 -4.02
C GLU A 42 5.49 -13.07 -5.48
N GLU A 43 5.19 -11.86 -6.01
CA GLU A 43 5.61 -11.47 -7.36
C GLU A 43 7.14 -11.35 -7.47
N VAL A 44 7.81 -10.81 -6.45
CA VAL A 44 9.27 -10.72 -6.41
C VAL A 44 9.92 -12.09 -6.36
N GLU A 45 9.40 -13.01 -5.55
CA GLU A 45 9.89 -14.39 -5.48
C GLU A 45 9.74 -15.11 -6.82
N ARG A 46 8.58 -14.97 -7.47
CA ARG A 46 8.34 -15.54 -8.80
C ARG A 46 9.32 -15.00 -9.84
N LEU A 47 9.54 -13.69 -9.87
CA LEU A 47 10.48 -13.05 -10.80
C LEU A 47 11.93 -13.47 -10.52
N ALA A 48 12.30 -13.68 -9.26
CA ALA A 48 13.62 -14.16 -8.89
C ALA A 48 13.87 -15.58 -9.45
N ILE A 49 12.89 -16.48 -9.33
CA ILE A 49 12.96 -17.83 -9.91
C ILE A 49 13.04 -17.77 -11.44
N GLU A 50 12.23 -16.93 -12.08
CA GLU A 50 12.24 -16.79 -13.54
C GLU A 50 13.61 -16.28 -14.05
N ASN A 51 14.20 -15.30 -13.38
CA ASN A 51 15.53 -14.81 -13.71
C ASN A 51 16.60 -15.91 -13.57
N GLN A 52 16.56 -16.69 -12.49
CA GLN A 52 17.52 -17.78 -12.30
C GLN A 52 17.41 -18.83 -13.43
N VAL A 53 16.18 -19.19 -13.82
CA VAL A 53 15.96 -20.13 -14.93
C VAL A 53 16.45 -19.56 -16.25
N LEU A 54 16.26 -18.27 -16.50
CA LEU A 54 16.76 -17.60 -17.71
C LEU A 54 18.29 -17.56 -17.72
N GLU A 55 18.94 -17.28 -16.59
CA GLU A 55 20.39 -17.28 -16.47
C GLU A 55 20.98 -18.69 -16.74
N GLU A 56 20.34 -19.74 -16.23
CA GLU A 56 20.74 -21.12 -16.52
C GLU A 56 20.57 -21.48 -18.00
N LYS A 57 19.48 -21.04 -18.63
CA LYS A 57 19.23 -21.24 -20.06
C LYS A 57 20.26 -20.50 -20.91
N GLU A 58 20.61 -19.27 -20.53
CA GLU A 58 21.63 -18.48 -21.23
C GLU A 58 23.01 -19.17 -21.16
N LYS A 59 23.40 -19.67 -19.98
CA LYS A 59 24.65 -20.43 -19.81
C LYS A 59 24.70 -21.68 -20.69
N ARG A 60 23.58 -22.41 -20.80
CA ARG A 60 23.49 -23.59 -21.67
C ARG A 60 23.62 -23.21 -23.15
N LEU A 61 22.90 -22.18 -23.60
CA LEU A 61 22.95 -21.71 -24.98
C LEU A 61 24.34 -21.18 -25.37
N GLN A 62 25.03 -20.47 -24.47
CA GLN A 62 26.40 -20.03 -24.72
C GLN A 62 27.33 -21.23 -24.93
N ASN A 63 27.24 -22.25 -24.08
CA ASN A 63 28.04 -23.47 -24.23
C ASN A 63 27.73 -24.23 -25.53
N ASP A 64 26.45 -24.33 -25.90
CA ASP A 64 26.04 -24.99 -27.15
C ASP A 64 26.53 -24.21 -28.37
N SER A 65 26.41 -22.89 -28.37
CA SER A 65 26.93 -22.05 -29.47
C SER A 65 28.44 -22.19 -29.64
N TYR A 66 29.18 -22.28 -28.53
CA TYR A 66 30.62 -22.50 -28.54
C TYR A 66 30.98 -23.91 -29.03
N ALA A 67 30.24 -24.93 -28.61
CA ALA A 67 30.43 -26.31 -29.08
C ALA A 67 30.15 -26.43 -30.59
N LEU A 68 29.08 -25.80 -31.07
CA LEU A 68 28.67 -25.80 -32.46
C LEU A 68 29.67 -25.01 -33.33
N GLU A 69 30.21 -23.89 -32.82
CA GLU A 69 31.30 -23.17 -33.48
C GLU A 69 32.57 -24.01 -33.56
N LYS A 70 32.92 -24.74 -32.49
CA LYS A 70 34.09 -25.64 -32.47
C LYS A 70 33.95 -26.79 -33.46
N GLU A 71 32.77 -27.40 -33.55
CA GLU A 71 32.49 -28.44 -34.56
C GLU A 71 32.54 -27.87 -35.97
N ALA A 72 31.89 -26.73 -36.23
CA ALA A 72 31.95 -26.08 -37.53
C ALA A 72 33.40 -25.77 -37.96
N ARG A 73 34.23 -25.24 -37.06
CA ARG A 73 35.66 -24.99 -37.35
C ARG A 73 36.42 -26.25 -37.76
N LYS A 74 36.12 -27.40 -37.13
CA LYS A 74 36.69 -28.70 -37.50
C LYS A 74 36.26 -29.15 -38.90
N TYR A 75 34.98 -29.02 -39.24
CA TYR A 75 34.45 -29.40 -40.55
C TYR A 75 34.94 -28.49 -41.69
N TYR A 76 35.17 -27.20 -41.42
CA TYR A 76 35.63 -26.23 -42.41
C TYR A 76 37.17 -26.04 -42.43
N LEU A 77 37.94 -26.84 -41.68
CA LEU A 77 39.42 -26.77 -41.60
C LEU A 77 39.95 -25.35 -41.32
N LEU A 78 39.18 -24.53 -40.59
CA LEU A 78 39.57 -23.17 -40.24
C LEU A 78 40.60 -23.22 -39.10
N SER A 79 41.75 -22.58 -39.32
CA SER A 79 42.79 -22.36 -38.29
C SER A 79 42.20 -21.65 -37.06
N GLU A 80 42.75 -21.90 -35.86
CA GLU A 80 42.30 -21.29 -34.60
C GLU A 80 42.25 -19.75 -34.65
N ASN A 81 43.03 -19.13 -35.55
CA ASN A 81 43.15 -17.68 -35.73
C ASN A 81 42.39 -17.14 -36.96
N ALA A 82 41.63 -17.97 -37.67
CA ALA A 82 40.92 -17.55 -38.88
C ALA A 82 39.68 -16.71 -38.51
N HIS A 83 39.65 -15.45 -38.93
CA HIS A 83 38.54 -14.55 -38.70
C HIS A 83 37.33 -15.00 -39.56
N VAL A 84 36.30 -15.55 -38.93
CA VAL A 84 35.05 -15.87 -39.61
C VAL A 84 34.36 -14.57 -39.96
N ILE A 85 34.35 -14.21 -41.24
CA ILE A 85 33.59 -13.07 -41.76
C ILE A 85 32.11 -13.49 -41.72
N LYS A 86 31.43 -13.12 -40.62
CA LYS A 86 29.97 -13.22 -40.54
C LYS A 86 29.42 -12.18 -41.49
N PHE A 87 28.92 -12.62 -42.65
CA PHE A 87 28.11 -11.76 -43.50
C PHE A 87 26.86 -11.41 -42.71
N GLU A 88 26.68 -10.14 -42.40
CA GLU A 88 25.40 -9.64 -41.91
C GLU A 88 24.38 -9.90 -43.01
N GLU A 89 23.50 -10.88 -42.80
CA GLU A 89 22.27 -10.96 -43.55
C GLU A 89 21.57 -9.60 -43.39
N THR A 90 21.47 -8.87 -44.49
CA THR A 90 20.69 -7.64 -44.59
C THR A 90 19.36 -7.85 -43.90
N LYS A 91 19.19 -7.16 -42.77
CA LYS A 91 17.93 -7.09 -42.03
C LYS A 91 16.86 -6.61 -43.01
N LEU A 92 16.09 -7.56 -43.55
CA LEU A 92 14.78 -7.25 -44.12
C LEU A 92 14.03 -6.49 -43.04
N ALA A 93 13.61 -5.28 -43.43
CA ALA A 93 12.91 -4.29 -42.65
C ALA A 93 11.99 -4.95 -41.59
N LYS A 94 12.46 -4.97 -40.35
CA LYS A 94 11.58 -5.10 -39.19
C LYS A 94 11.37 -3.69 -38.67
N ASP A 95 10.21 -3.19 -39.04
CA ASP A 95 9.37 -2.23 -38.35
C ASP A 95 10.09 -1.37 -37.30
N GLU A 96 10.21 -0.10 -37.64
CA GLU A 96 10.62 0.98 -36.76
C GLU A 96 9.87 0.90 -35.42
N VAL A 97 10.59 0.43 -34.41
CA VAL A 97 10.32 0.74 -33.02
C VAL A 97 10.70 2.19 -32.80
N VAL A 98 9.74 3.12 -32.89
CA VAL A 98 9.75 4.34 -32.08
C VAL A 98 8.32 4.69 -31.67
N SER A 99 8.01 4.32 -30.43
CA SER A 99 7.43 5.19 -29.40
C SER A 99 6.37 6.20 -29.86
N LYS A 100 5.14 6.02 -29.34
CA LYS A 100 4.48 7.04 -28.52
C LYS A 100 3.15 6.54 -27.94
N THR A 101 3.12 6.57 -26.60
CA THR A 101 1.97 7.04 -25.80
C THR A 101 0.60 6.42 -26.08
N ALA A 102 0.18 5.50 -25.22
CA ALA A 102 -0.94 5.78 -24.32
C ALA A 102 -1.01 4.66 -23.28
N LYS A 103 -0.48 4.94 -22.09
CA LYS A 103 -0.98 4.32 -20.87
C LYS A 103 -2.45 4.73 -20.74
N LEU A 104 -3.35 3.96 -21.36
CA LEU A 104 -4.72 3.89 -20.90
C LEU A 104 -4.65 3.08 -19.61
N ALA A 105 -4.38 3.80 -18.53
CA ALA A 105 -4.84 3.43 -17.21
C ALA A 105 -6.33 3.13 -17.38
N ASN A 106 -6.64 1.83 -17.47
CA ASN A 106 -8.00 1.36 -17.34
C ASN A 106 -8.35 1.68 -15.89
N ILE A 107 -8.98 2.84 -15.70
CA ILE A 107 -9.57 3.27 -14.45
C ILE A 107 -10.67 2.25 -14.20
N ASN A 108 -10.29 1.12 -13.59
CA ASN A 108 -11.22 0.29 -12.87
C ASN A 108 -11.79 1.21 -11.79
N SER A 109 -12.92 1.84 -12.10
CA SER A 109 -13.87 2.31 -11.12
C SER A 109 -14.42 1.07 -10.41
N ASN A 110 -13.56 0.43 -9.61
CA ASN A 110 -13.98 -0.30 -8.46
C ASN A 110 -14.61 0.75 -7.56
N LEU A 111 -15.91 0.97 -7.80
CA LEU A 111 -16.84 1.60 -6.91
C LEU A 111 -16.97 0.66 -5.70
N SER A 112 -15.85 0.47 -4.98
CA SER A 112 -15.85 -0.10 -3.65
C SER A 112 -16.69 0.87 -2.85
N LEU A 113 -17.93 0.44 -2.59
CA LEU A 113 -18.93 1.13 -1.81
C LEU A 113 -18.21 1.76 -0.62
N LYS A 114 -18.05 3.08 -0.77
CA LYS A 114 -17.25 3.96 0.05
C LYS A 114 -17.72 3.75 1.48
N GLU A 115 -16.94 2.99 2.24
CA GLU A 115 -17.00 3.05 3.69
C GLU A 115 -17.11 4.54 4.04
N PRO A 116 -18.09 4.95 4.86
CA PRO A 116 -18.35 6.36 5.09
C PRO A 116 -17.01 7.01 5.44
N PRO A 117 -16.59 8.04 4.69
CA PRO A 117 -15.21 8.52 4.73
C PRO A 117 -14.84 8.75 6.19
N LEU A 118 -13.78 8.10 6.66
CA LEU A 118 -13.38 8.05 8.08
C LEU A 118 -13.26 9.45 8.71
N PHE A 119 -13.02 10.48 7.89
CA PHE A 119 -13.11 11.88 8.26
C PHE A 119 -14.47 12.30 8.83
N LEU A 120 -15.57 11.77 8.32
CA LEU A 120 -16.93 12.09 8.71
C LEU A 120 -17.27 11.53 10.09
N LEU A 121 -16.81 10.30 10.39
CA LEU A 121 -16.96 9.71 11.72
C LEU A 121 -16.09 10.46 12.75
N ARG A 122 -14.86 10.83 12.37
CA ARG A 122 -13.96 11.65 13.20
C ARG A 122 -14.54 13.04 13.47
N PHE A 123 -15.07 13.70 12.44
CA PHE A 123 -15.71 15.02 12.55
C PHE A 123 -16.99 14.97 13.38
N PHE A 124 -17.81 13.92 13.20
CA PHE A 124 -18.99 13.69 14.02
C PHE A 124 -18.62 13.50 15.48
N TYR A 125 -17.57 12.71 15.78
CA TYR A 125 -17.13 12.51 17.16
C TYR A 125 -16.58 13.78 17.81
N LEU A 126 -15.77 14.54 17.06
CA LEU A 126 -15.21 15.79 17.53
C LEU A 126 -16.31 16.82 17.82
N SER A 127 -17.22 17.00 16.86
CA SER A 127 -18.36 17.93 17.00
C SER A 127 -19.32 17.50 18.10
N PHE A 128 -19.60 16.20 18.24
CA PHE A 128 -20.46 15.67 19.30
C PHE A 128 -19.83 15.85 20.69
N SER A 129 -18.53 15.61 20.84
CA SER A 129 -17.86 15.82 22.14
C SER A 129 -17.84 17.30 22.54
N VAL A 130 -17.56 18.21 21.59
CA VAL A 130 -17.62 19.67 21.82
C VAL A 130 -19.05 20.09 22.18
N PHE A 131 -20.06 19.57 21.48
CA PHE A 131 -21.46 19.85 21.77
C PHE A 131 -21.87 19.35 23.16
N LEU A 132 -21.41 18.18 23.57
CA LEU A 132 -21.71 17.60 24.88
C LEU A 132 -21.06 18.42 26.01
N CYS A 133 -19.81 18.82 25.84
CA CYS A 133 -19.10 19.70 26.79
C CYS A 133 -19.79 21.07 26.92
N LEU A 134 -20.18 21.70 25.80
CA LEU A 134 -20.92 22.96 25.80
C LEU A 134 -22.31 22.79 26.44
N GLY A 135 -23.04 21.73 26.10
CA GLY A 135 -24.36 21.45 26.66
C GLY A 135 -24.33 21.23 28.16
N VAL A 136 -23.32 20.50 28.66
CA VAL A 136 -23.10 20.31 30.10
C VAL A 136 -22.73 21.64 30.79
N TYR A 137 -21.85 22.45 30.18
CA TYR A 137 -21.49 23.77 30.71
C TYR A 137 -22.69 24.72 30.83
N TRP A 138 -23.50 24.80 29.76
CA TRP A 138 -24.70 25.63 29.76
C TRP A 138 -25.73 25.14 30.77
N LYS A 139 -25.89 23.82 30.89
CA LYS A 139 -26.78 23.22 31.90
C LYS A 139 -26.31 23.55 33.31
N LEU A 140 -25.02 23.41 33.62
CA LEU A 140 -24.44 23.80 34.92
C LEU A 140 -24.61 25.28 35.23
N LYS A 141 -24.46 26.16 34.24
CA LYS A 141 -24.69 27.61 34.38
C LYS A 141 -26.17 27.96 34.61
N SER A 142 -27.08 27.16 34.06
CA SER A 142 -28.52 27.34 34.21
C SER A 142 -29.07 26.83 35.55
N LEU A 143 -28.30 26.06 36.34
CA LEU A 143 -28.72 25.70 37.69
C LEU A 143 -28.53 26.91 38.62
N PRO A 144 -29.55 27.28 39.42
CA PRO A 144 -29.40 28.34 40.41
C PRO A 144 -28.30 27.96 41.43
N PRO A 145 -27.52 28.94 41.94
CA PRO A 145 -26.48 28.67 42.91
C PRO A 145 -27.11 28.02 44.15
N GLN A 146 -26.74 26.77 44.45
CA GLN A 146 -27.04 26.16 45.74
C GLN A 146 -26.12 26.75 46.81
N SER A 147 -26.26 28.04 47.11
CA SER A 147 -25.74 28.65 48.32
C SER A 147 -26.84 28.59 49.39
N LYS A 148 -26.94 27.45 50.07
CA LYS A 148 -27.42 27.44 51.46
C LYS A 148 -26.28 26.95 52.34
N GLY A 149 -25.30 27.84 52.54
CA GLY A 149 -24.41 27.75 53.68
C GLY A 149 -25.28 27.82 54.93
N LYS A 150 -25.42 26.67 55.60
CA LYS A 150 -26.10 26.54 56.89
C LYS A 150 -25.33 27.43 57.87
N ARG A 151 -25.84 28.63 58.17
CA ARG A 151 -25.38 29.40 59.33
C ARG A 151 -25.74 28.57 60.55
N LEU A 152 -24.74 27.95 61.16
CA LEU A 152 -24.82 27.44 62.52
C LEU A 152 -24.97 28.66 63.43
N ASN A 153 -26.16 28.82 64.01
CA ASN A 153 -26.33 29.51 65.28
C ASN A 153 -26.02 28.51 66.39
#